data_AF-A0A382LNW7-F1
#
_entry.id   AF-A0A382LNW7-F1
#
_cell.length_a   1.000
_cell.length_b   1.000
_cell.length_c   1.000
_cell.angle_alpha   90.00
_cell.angle_beta   90.00
_cell.angle_gamma   90.00
#
_symmetry.space_group_name_H-M   'P 1'
#
loop_
_entity.id
_entity.type
_entity.pdbx_description
1 polymer ?
#
loop_
_entity_poly.entity_id
_entity_poly.type
_entity_poly.pdbx_seq_one_letter_code
_entity_poly.pdbx_strand_id
1 'polypeptide(L)'
;MANAKNVYGRPLQLCCGNTGFTREGFCYVPDADVGNHSVCAVVTDEFLQFSLRQGNDLITPWPSMTFPGLLAGDRWCLCAAR
;
A
#
# COMPACT_ATOMS: atom_id res chain seq x y z
N MET A 1 6.40 5.31 -14.83
CA MET A 1 5.67 4.03 -14.58
C MET A 1 5.55 3.10 -15.78
N ALA A 2 5.64 3.57 -17.04
CA ALA A 2 5.28 2.80 -18.24
C ALA A 2 5.96 1.42 -18.44
N ASN A 3 6.95 1.06 -17.63
CA ASN A 3 7.71 -0.19 -17.76
C ASN A 3 7.77 -1.05 -16.46
N ALA A 4 7.04 -0.68 -15.41
CA ALA A 4 7.01 -1.49 -14.18
C ALA A 4 6.25 -2.80 -14.43
N LYS A 5 6.75 -3.91 -13.86
CA LYS A 5 6.17 -5.24 -14.01
C LYS A 5 5.61 -5.76 -12.69
N ASN A 6 4.53 -6.51 -12.76
CA ASN A 6 4.04 -7.32 -11.65
C ASN A 6 4.84 -8.62 -11.49
N VAL A 7 4.51 -9.41 -10.48
CA VAL A 7 5.18 -10.68 -10.15
C VAL A 7 5.12 -11.72 -11.27
N TYR A 8 4.24 -11.56 -12.26
CA TYR A 8 4.14 -12.43 -13.44
C TYR A 8 4.94 -11.91 -14.65
N GLY A 9 5.74 -10.85 -14.48
CA GLY A 9 6.50 -10.22 -15.55
C GLY A 9 5.65 -9.42 -16.55
N ARG A 10 4.36 -9.19 -16.25
CA ARG A 10 3.42 -8.40 -17.07
C ARG A 10 3.38 -6.95 -16.59
N PRO A 11 2.86 -6.00 -17.37
CA PRO A 11 2.71 -4.61 -16.93
C PRO A 11 2.00 -4.51 -15.56
N LEU A 12 2.52 -3.66 -14.68
CA LEU A 12 1.94 -3.38 -13.37
C LEU A 12 0.54 -2.78 -13.54
N GLN A 13 -0.41 -3.26 -12.74
CA GLN A 13 -1.80 -2.83 -12.78
C GLN A 13 -2.13 -1.93 -11.60
N LEU A 14 -3.18 -1.13 -11.75
CA LEU A 14 -3.70 -0.28 -10.69
C LEU A 14 -4.15 -1.15 -9.51
N CYS A 15 -3.63 -0.87 -8.31
CA CYS A 15 -4.04 -1.56 -7.09
C CYS A 15 -5.32 -0.92 -6.51
N CYS A 16 -5.30 0.39 -6.34
CA CYS A 16 -6.37 1.21 -5.77
C CYS A 16 -6.29 2.65 -6.31
N GLY A 17 -7.18 3.57 -5.88
CA GLY A 17 -7.22 4.97 -6.32
C GLY A 17 -5.99 5.79 -5.91
N ASN A 18 -6.13 6.89 -5.17
CA ASN A 18 -5.01 7.76 -4.77
C ASN A 18 -4.15 7.15 -3.63
N THR A 19 -3.57 5.97 -3.85
CA THR A 19 -2.83 5.17 -2.86
C THR A 19 -1.43 4.83 -3.37
N GLY A 20 -0.71 3.96 -2.67
CA GLY A 20 0.69 3.66 -2.99
C GLY A 20 1.63 4.76 -2.53
N PHE A 21 2.94 4.49 -2.61
CA PHE A 21 3.95 5.45 -2.17
C PHE A 21 3.87 6.77 -2.96
N THR A 22 3.68 6.68 -4.28
CA THR A 22 3.57 7.86 -5.16
C THR A 22 2.19 8.52 -5.18
N ARG A 23 1.17 7.94 -4.49
CA ARG A 23 -0.23 8.37 -4.51
C ARG A 23 -0.93 8.29 -5.89
N GLU A 24 -0.37 7.53 -6.82
CA GLU A 24 -0.95 7.29 -8.16
C GLU A 24 -1.72 5.95 -8.25
N GLY A 25 -1.79 5.17 -7.17
CA GLY A 25 -2.60 3.95 -7.09
C GLY A 25 -1.91 2.65 -7.50
N PHE A 26 -0.63 2.74 -7.91
CA PHE A 26 0.20 1.60 -8.25
C PHE A 26 1.16 1.29 -7.11
N CYS A 27 1.41 0.01 -6.86
CA CYS A 27 2.44 -0.44 -5.91
C CYS A 27 3.83 -0.42 -6.57
N TYR A 28 4.14 0.70 -7.22
CA TYR A 28 5.43 1.00 -7.81
C TYR A 28 6.37 1.53 -6.72
N VAL A 29 7.61 1.04 -6.73
CA VAL A 29 8.62 1.33 -5.70
C VAL A 29 9.74 2.14 -6.34
N PRO A 30 9.73 3.48 -6.23
CA PRO A 30 10.86 4.31 -6.62
C PRO A 30 12.02 4.15 -5.62
N ASP A 31 13.22 4.59 -5.98
CA ASP A 31 14.41 4.52 -5.11
C ASP A 31 14.22 5.22 -3.74
N ALA A 32 13.31 6.20 -3.67
CA ALA A 32 12.97 6.90 -2.44
C ALA A 32 12.07 6.08 -1.48
N ASP A 33 11.43 5.02 -1.96
CA ASP A 33 10.57 4.17 -1.15
C ASP A 33 11.38 3.07 -0.42
N VAL A 34 12.03 3.48 0.66
CA VAL A 34 12.84 2.60 1.52
C VAL A 34 11.99 1.49 2.16
N GLY A 35 10.68 1.72 2.34
CA GLY A 35 9.75 0.74 2.92
C GLY A 35 9.37 -0.38 1.95
N ASN A 36 9.62 -0.18 0.65
CA ASN A 36 9.27 -1.11 -0.42
C ASN A 36 7.78 -1.47 -0.42
N HIS A 37 6.91 -0.51 -0.75
CA HIS A 37 5.47 -0.69 -0.84
C HIS A 37 5.04 -1.43 -2.12
N SER A 38 5.64 -2.59 -2.41
CA SER A 38 5.41 -3.36 -3.64
C SER A 38 4.21 -4.31 -3.60
N VAL A 39 3.59 -4.53 -2.43
CA VAL A 39 2.57 -5.57 -2.25
C VAL A 39 1.17 -4.96 -2.27
N CYS A 40 0.41 -5.20 -3.35
CA CYS A 40 -1.02 -4.88 -3.37
C CYS A 40 -1.81 -5.93 -2.59
N ALA A 41 -2.49 -5.53 -1.53
CA ALA A 41 -3.31 -6.41 -0.69
C ALA A 41 -4.72 -5.84 -0.50
N VAL A 42 -5.69 -6.73 -0.32
CA VAL A 42 -6.98 -6.40 0.30
C VAL A 42 -6.80 -6.62 1.79
N VAL A 43 -6.90 -5.56 2.60
CA VAL A 43 -6.67 -5.66 4.04
C VAL A 43 -7.91 -6.21 4.75
N THR A 44 -7.70 -6.92 5.85
CA THR A 44 -8.77 -7.38 6.74
C THR A 44 -8.65 -6.71 8.10
N ASP A 45 -9.72 -6.75 8.90
CA ASP A 45 -9.68 -6.19 10.25
C ASP A 45 -8.62 -6.90 11.11
N GLU A 46 -8.45 -8.22 10.95
CA GLU A 46 -7.43 -8.97 11.68
C GLU A 46 -6.01 -8.48 11.33
N PHE A 47 -5.74 -8.23 10.04
CA PHE A 47 -4.46 -7.68 9.59
C PHE A 47 -4.26 -6.26 10.10
N LEU A 48 -5.27 -5.39 10.02
CA LEU A 48 -5.18 -4.01 10.50
C LEU A 48 -4.87 -3.95 12.00
N GLN A 49 -5.56 -4.78 12.79
CA GLN A 49 -5.31 -4.88 14.23
C GLN A 49 -3.95 -5.50 14.54
N PHE A 50 -3.51 -6.51 13.78
CA PHE A 50 -2.16 -7.06 13.89
C PHE A 50 -1.10 -6.00 13.58
N SER A 51 -1.22 -5.31 12.46
CA SER A 51 -0.32 -4.26 12.00
C SER A 51 -0.19 -3.15 13.03
N LEU A 52 -1.32 -2.69 13.60
CA LEU A 52 -1.33 -1.71 14.68
C LEU A 52 -0.51 -2.19 15.90
N ARG A 53 -0.69 -3.45 16.34
CA ARG A 53 0.09 -4.04 17.44
C ARG A 53 1.58 -4.17 17.14
N GLN A 54 1.95 -4.28 15.85
CA GLN A 54 3.35 -4.27 15.39
C GLN A 54 3.91 -2.85 15.21
N GLY A 55 3.15 -1.81 15.58
CA GLY A 55 3.56 -0.41 15.47
C GLY A 55 3.39 0.20 14.07
N ASN A 56 2.61 -0.44 13.20
CA ASN A 56 2.25 0.06 11.88
C ASN A 56 0.75 0.39 11.85
N ASP A 57 0.41 1.59 12.31
CA ASP A 57 -0.97 2.08 12.35
C ASP A 57 -1.46 2.44 10.93
N LEU A 58 -2.33 1.59 10.40
CA LEU A 58 -3.01 1.79 9.12
C LEU A 58 -4.50 2.13 9.30
N ILE A 59 -4.96 2.34 10.53
CA ILE A 59 -6.38 2.59 10.85
C ILE A 59 -6.61 4.07 11.10
N THR A 60 -5.72 4.74 11.83
CA THR A 60 -5.90 6.14 12.21
C THR A 60 -5.73 7.07 11.00
N PRO A 61 -6.71 7.95 10.69
CA PRO A 61 -6.56 8.94 9.63
C PRO A 61 -5.40 9.90 9.91
N TRP A 62 -4.61 10.19 8.87
CA TRP A 62 -3.53 11.17 8.92
C TRP A 62 -3.69 12.21 7.78
N PRO A 63 -4.49 13.28 8.02
CA PRO A 63 -4.86 14.24 6.97
C PRO A 63 -3.67 14.94 6.30
N SER A 64 -2.61 15.27 7.05
CA SER A 64 -1.43 15.92 6.49
C SER A 64 -0.63 15.04 5.51
N MET A 65 -0.86 13.72 5.52
CA MET A 65 -0.28 12.77 4.55
C MET A 65 -1.30 12.25 3.54
N THR A 66 -2.48 12.87 3.49
CA THR A 66 -3.61 12.48 2.65
C THR A 66 -3.95 11.00 2.84
N PHE A 67 -3.91 10.54 4.09
CA PHE A 67 -4.21 9.17 4.47
C PHE A 67 -5.53 9.13 5.25
N PRO A 68 -6.60 8.52 4.71
CA PRO A 68 -7.91 8.50 5.38
C PRO A 68 -8.02 7.47 6.51
N GLY A 69 -7.01 6.60 6.68
CA GLY A 69 -7.19 5.35 7.44
C GLY A 69 -7.83 4.27 6.58
N LEU A 70 -7.51 3.01 6.86
CA LEU A 70 -8.04 1.85 6.13
C LEU A 70 -9.11 1.12 6.94
N LEU A 71 -10.04 0.51 6.20
CA LEU A 71 -11.04 -0.42 6.70
C LEU A 71 -10.86 -1.79 6.05
N ALA A 72 -11.41 -2.84 6.65
CA ALA A 72 -11.46 -4.15 6.02
C ALA A 72 -12.11 -4.08 4.62
N GLY A 73 -11.48 -4.74 3.65
CA GLY A 73 -11.88 -4.73 2.25
C GLY A 73 -11.17 -3.66 1.40
N ASP A 74 -10.49 -2.69 2.02
CA ASP A 74 -9.71 -1.72 1.27
C ASP A 74 -8.52 -2.38 0.59
N ARG A 75 -8.19 -1.89 -0.62
CA ARG A 75 -6.93 -2.22 -1.28
C ARG A 75 -5.87 -1.21 -0.89
N TRP A 76 -4.67 -1.69 -0.59
CA TRP A 76 -3.54 -0.85 -0.25
C TRP A 76 -2.21 -1.47 -0.68
N CYS A 77 -1.22 -0.62 -0.96
CA CYS A 77 0.15 -1.05 -1.20
C CYS A 77 0.90 -1.10 0.12
N LEU A 78 1.25 -2.29 0.58
CA LEU A 78 1.94 -2.54 1.84
C LEU A 78 3.45 -2.66 1.60
N CYS A 79 4.24 -2.21 2.58
CA CYS A 79 5.65 -2.54 2.67
C CYS A 79 5.84 -4.07 2.62
N ALA A 80 6.78 -4.57 1.83
CA ALA A 80 7.03 -6.01 1.68
C ALA A 80 7.40 -6.73 2.99
N ALA A 81 7.88 -6.00 3.98
CA ALA A 81 8.26 -6.52 5.30
C ALA A 81 7.10 -6.51 6.33
N ARG A 82 5.89 -6.11 5.95
CA ARG A 82 4.73 -5.95 6.84
C ARG A 82 3.65 -7.00 6.60
#